data_AF-A0A7X6ZVI3-F1
#
_entry.id   AF-A0A7X6ZVI3-F1
#
_cell.length_a   1.000
_cell.length_b   1.000
_cell.length_c   1.000
_cell.angle_alpha   90.00
_cell.angle_beta   90.00
_cell.angle_gamma   90.00
#
_symmetry.space_group_name_H-M   'P 1'
#
loop_
_entity.id
_entity.type
_entity.pdbx_description
1 polymer ?
#
loop_
_entity_poly.entity_id
_entity_poly.type
_entity_poly.pdbx_seq_one_letter_code
_entity_poly.pdbx_strand_id
1 'polypeptide(L)'
;MLQSKQKKKQEGKRTIPKSVQRSIPINHIFKDGIIKCGRRYSKSWRFSDVNYAVASDDDQLEMFLAHSAILNGLPTDAVAQISIYTRQHNQNVFEEMIGADYGDFAVYKEELKELLADKMSESNNIVHEKYITVSTEQKNIEEARTLFTRVGSDLTTDFARITSKMTELDYFERLRIFYDVFRGNTDEVFQFDLKSEMARGTHFVDSICPDSLEFKSDYIKIGDRYARVLFLREYPSFLKDSIISELTDFSRSMMVSVDIQPIPTDEAAREVQKKLLAIETDITKWQQK
;
A
#
# COMPACT_ATOMS: atom_id res chain seq x y z
N MET A 1 -12.56 -29.02 -12.00
CA MET A 1 -11.70 -28.83 -13.19
C MET A 1 -12.11 -27.57 -13.99
N LEU A 2 -11.86 -26.37 -13.45
CA LEU A 2 -11.80 -25.15 -14.26
C LEU A 2 -10.53 -24.38 -13.91
N GLN A 3 -9.41 -24.98 -14.31
CA GLN A 3 -8.17 -24.27 -14.56
C GLN A 3 -7.85 -24.48 -16.02
N SER A 4 -8.54 -23.80 -16.92
CA SER A 4 -8.15 -23.80 -18.32
C SER A 4 -8.59 -22.52 -19.00
N LYS A 5 -7.58 -21.67 -19.28
CA LYS A 5 -7.57 -20.49 -20.16
C LYS A 5 -7.40 -19.11 -19.53
N GLN A 6 -6.74 -18.99 -18.38
CA GLN A 6 -5.80 -17.87 -18.25
C GLN A 6 -4.54 -18.24 -19.04
N LYS A 7 -4.26 -17.53 -20.13
CA LYS A 7 -2.99 -17.66 -20.87
C LYS A 7 -1.87 -17.62 -19.81
N LYS A 8 -1.07 -18.71 -19.70
CA LYS A 8 0.21 -18.68 -18.99
C LYS A 8 1.01 -17.53 -19.58
N LYS A 9 0.96 -16.35 -18.95
CA LYS A 9 1.88 -15.26 -19.23
C LYS A 9 3.25 -15.86 -19.02
N GLN A 10 4.07 -15.86 -20.06
CA GLN A 10 5.45 -16.36 -20.00
C GLN A 10 6.12 -15.64 -18.84
N GLU A 11 6.30 -16.33 -17.71
CA GLU A 11 7.19 -15.85 -16.67
C GLU A 11 8.56 -15.73 -17.34
N GLY A 12 9.07 -14.51 -17.46
CA GLY A 12 10.43 -14.29 -17.93
C GLY A 12 11.39 -15.15 -17.12
N LYS A 13 12.52 -15.54 -17.72
CA LYS A 13 13.56 -16.33 -17.04
C LYS A 13 13.83 -15.70 -15.66
N ARG A 14 13.51 -16.43 -14.58
CA ARG A 14 13.76 -15.97 -13.21
C ARG A 14 15.27 -15.88 -13.02
N THR A 15 15.82 -14.68 -13.15
CA THR A 15 17.23 -14.40 -12.89
C THR A 15 17.40 -14.12 -11.41
N ILE A 16 18.24 -14.90 -10.74
CA ILE A 16 18.61 -14.62 -9.34
C ILE A 16 19.44 -13.32 -9.33
N PRO A 17 19.00 -12.26 -8.64
CA PRO A 17 19.75 -11.02 -8.57
C PRO A 17 21.10 -11.25 -7.86
N LYS A 18 22.16 -10.65 -8.40
CA LYS A 18 23.53 -10.76 -7.87
C LYS A 18 23.92 -9.58 -6.97
N SER A 19 23.04 -8.60 -6.80
CA SER A 19 23.23 -7.43 -5.94
C SER A 19 21.90 -7.01 -5.31
N VAL A 20 21.97 -6.23 -4.23
CA VAL A 20 20.78 -5.71 -3.55
C VAL A 20 19.99 -4.80 -4.48
N GLN A 21 20.66 -3.92 -5.23
CA GLN A 21 20.01 -3.02 -6.20
C GLN A 21 19.20 -3.80 -7.24
N ARG A 22 19.74 -4.91 -7.75
CA ARG A 22 19.05 -5.76 -8.74
C ARG A 22 17.87 -6.54 -8.15
N SER A 23 17.78 -6.62 -6.82
CA SER A 23 16.67 -7.26 -6.12
C SER A 23 15.43 -6.36 -6.06
N ILE A 24 15.57 -5.06 -6.31
CA ILE A 24 14.47 -4.09 -6.37
C ILE A 24 14.04 -3.95 -7.84
N PRO A 25 12.84 -4.45 -8.24
CA PRO A 25 12.44 -4.56 -9.64
C PRO A 25 11.87 -3.25 -10.21
N ILE A 26 12.53 -2.12 -9.95
CA ILE A 26 12.14 -0.79 -10.46
C ILE A 26 13.04 -0.45 -11.65
N ASN A 27 12.46 -0.38 -12.86
CA ASN A 27 13.24 -0.06 -14.06
C ASN A 27 13.33 1.44 -14.32
N HIS A 28 12.24 2.17 -14.09
CA HIS A 28 12.20 3.60 -14.31
C HIS A 28 11.15 4.26 -13.43
N ILE A 29 11.44 5.48 -12.97
CA ILE A 29 10.54 6.34 -12.23
C ILE A 29 10.36 7.64 -13.00
N PHE A 30 9.11 8.05 -13.16
CA PHE A 30 8.74 9.29 -13.84
C PHE A 30 8.40 10.37 -12.82
N LYS A 31 8.55 11.65 -13.19
CA LYS A 31 8.33 12.80 -12.29
C LYS A 31 6.92 12.85 -11.70
N ASP A 32 5.94 12.35 -12.44
CA ASP A 32 4.56 12.23 -12.02
C ASP A 32 4.34 11.04 -11.06
N GLY A 33 5.38 10.39 -10.54
CA GLY A 33 5.25 9.25 -9.61
C GLY A 33 4.83 7.93 -10.28
N ILE A 34 4.74 7.87 -11.61
CA ILE A 34 4.55 6.61 -12.31
C ILE A 34 5.84 5.79 -12.21
N ILE A 35 5.71 4.50 -11.91
CA ILE A 35 6.84 3.56 -11.86
C ILE A 35 6.65 2.45 -12.88
N LYS A 36 7.69 2.20 -13.68
CA LYS A 36 7.77 1.08 -14.62
C LYS A 36 8.49 -0.11 -13.98
N CYS A 37 7.78 -1.23 -13.88
CA CYS A 37 8.29 -2.52 -13.42
C CYS A 37 8.11 -3.56 -14.55
N GLY A 38 9.19 -3.82 -15.28
CA GLY A 38 9.21 -4.66 -16.48
C GLY A 38 8.29 -4.10 -17.56
N ARG A 39 7.17 -4.80 -17.77
CA ARG A 39 6.12 -4.44 -18.76
C ARG A 39 4.95 -3.67 -18.16
N ARG A 40 4.89 -3.54 -16.83
CA ARG A 40 3.80 -2.89 -16.13
C ARG A 40 4.18 -1.49 -15.70
N TYR A 41 3.20 -0.61 -15.73
CA TYR A 41 3.26 0.71 -15.14
C TYR A 41 2.38 0.71 -13.89
N SER A 42 2.80 1.43 -12.85
CA SER A 42 2.05 1.58 -11.61
C SER A 42 1.99 3.04 -11.20
N LYS A 43 0.85 3.45 -10.65
CA LYS A 43 0.63 4.76 -10.02
C LYS A 43 -0.06 4.54 -8.68
N SER A 44 0.29 5.36 -7.71
CA SER A 44 -0.19 5.25 -6.34
C SER A 44 -0.79 6.57 -5.87
N TRP A 45 -1.81 6.47 -5.06
CA TRP A 45 -2.47 7.59 -4.41
C TRP A 45 -2.61 7.29 -2.92
N ARG A 46 -2.48 8.33 -2.09
CA ARG A 46 -2.74 8.27 -0.64
C ARG A 46 -4.18 8.70 -0.39
N PHE A 47 -4.85 8.06 0.56
CA PHE A 47 -6.18 8.47 1.00
C PHE A 47 -6.26 8.59 2.53
N SER A 48 -7.11 9.49 3.02
CA SER A 48 -7.28 9.73 4.45
C SER A 48 -8.24 8.74 5.09
N ASP A 49 -8.10 8.56 6.41
CA ASP A 49 -9.03 7.74 7.17
C ASP A 49 -10.43 8.35 7.27
N VAL A 50 -11.40 7.51 7.59
CA VAL A 50 -12.81 7.86 7.75
C VAL A 50 -13.34 7.25 9.05
N ASN A 51 -14.20 7.97 9.76
CA ASN A 51 -14.71 7.55 11.08
C ASN A 51 -15.85 6.52 10.95
N TYR A 52 -15.55 5.34 10.40
CA TYR A 52 -16.56 4.30 10.18
C TYR A 52 -17.18 3.79 11.49
N ALA A 53 -16.36 3.50 12.50
CA ALA A 53 -16.81 2.87 13.76
C ALA A 53 -17.71 3.77 14.64
N VAL A 54 -17.67 5.08 14.43
CA VAL A 54 -18.46 6.07 15.19
C VAL A 54 -19.67 6.56 14.38
N ALA A 55 -19.75 6.20 13.11
CA ALA A 55 -20.88 6.55 12.25
C ALA A 55 -22.14 5.77 12.65
N SER A 56 -23.31 6.33 12.34
CA SER A 56 -24.59 5.66 12.56
C SER A 56 -24.72 4.41 11.65
N ASP A 57 -25.63 3.49 11.97
CA ASP A 57 -25.83 2.27 11.17
C ASP A 57 -26.19 2.60 9.71
N ASP A 58 -27.00 3.63 9.48
CA ASP A 58 -27.37 4.10 8.14
C ASP A 58 -26.16 4.69 7.39
N ASP A 59 -25.35 5.51 8.07
CA ASP A 59 -24.12 6.08 7.49
C ASP A 59 -23.09 4.98 7.17
N GLN A 60 -22.94 3.99 8.05
CA GLN A 60 -22.06 2.84 7.83
C GLN A 60 -22.47 2.07 6.57
N LEU A 61 -23.77 1.86 6.36
CA LEU A 61 -24.28 1.24 5.15
C LEU A 61 -23.98 2.08 3.90
N GLU A 62 -24.17 3.41 3.98
CA GLU A 62 -23.85 4.32 2.87
C GLU A 62 -22.34 4.27 2.54
N MET A 63 -21.47 4.33 3.55
CA MET A 63 -20.02 4.20 3.40
C MET A 63 -19.63 2.86 2.79
N PHE A 64 -20.27 1.76 3.20
CA PHE A 64 -20.04 0.43 2.65
C PHE A 64 -20.44 0.34 1.17
N LEU A 65 -21.60 0.88 0.80
CA LEU A 65 -22.06 0.92 -0.59
C LEU A 65 -21.16 1.80 -1.46
N ALA A 66 -20.72 2.95 -0.95
CA ALA A 66 -19.78 3.81 -1.63
C ALA A 66 -18.41 3.13 -1.81
N HIS A 67 -17.91 2.42 -0.80
CA HIS A 67 -16.69 1.62 -0.92
C HIS A 67 -16.84 0.52 -1.98
N SER A 68 -17.99 -0.15 -2.03
CA SER A 68 -18.28 -1.15 -3.07
C SER A 68 -18.29 -0.52 -4.47
N ALA A 69 -18.82 0.69 -4.61
CA ALA A 69 -18.80 1.44 -5.87
C ALA A 69 -17.36 1.77 -6.32
N ILE A 70 -16.48 2.18 -5.40
CA ILE A 70 -15.05 2.41 -5.67
C ILE A 70 -14.42 1.15 -6.27
N LEU A 71 -14.64 -0.01 -5.64
CA LEU A 71 -14.07 -1.28 -6.10
C LEU A 71 -14.60 -1.68 -7.48
N ASN A 72 -15.88 -1.43 -7.75
CA ASN A 72 -16.50 -1.71 -9.05
C ASN A 72 -16.08 -0.72 -10.15
N GLY A 73 -15.62 0.48 -9.78
CA GLY A 73 -15.09 1.48 -10.72
C GLY A 73 -13.68 1.17 -11.22
N LEU A 74 -13.00 0.18 -10.63
CA LEU A 74 -11.64 -0.17 -11.01
C LEU A 74 -11.59 -0.79 -12.43
N PRO A 75 -10.60 -0.41 -13.26
CA PRO A 75 -10.48 -0.94 -14.61
C PRO A 75 -10.16 -2.44 -14.63
N THR A 76 -10.87 -3.19 -15.47
CA THR A 76 -10.78 -4.66 -15.58
C THR A 76 -9.48 -5.17 -16.20
N ASP A 77 -8.76 -4.31 -16.92
CA ASP A 77 -7.44 -4.60 -17.50
C ASP A 77 -6.27 -4.26 -16.55
N ALA A 78 -6.57 -3.77 -15.34
CA ALA A 78 -5.60 -3.43 -14.32
C ALA A 78 -5.69 -4.35 -13.09
N VAL A 79 -4.69 -4.24 -12.23
CA VAL A 79 -4.68 -4.80 -10.89
C VAL A 79 -4.62 -3.64 -9.92
N ALA A 80 -5.46 -3.65 -8.89
CA ALA A 80 -5.40 -2.66 -7.82
C ALA A 80 -4.90 -3.33 -6.55
N GLN A 81 -4.19 -2.56 -5.73
CA GLN A 81 -3.74 -3.01 -4.41
C GLN A 81 -4.01 -1.89 -3.42
N ILE A 82 -4.79 -2.19 -2.38
CA ILE A 82 -4.91 -1.31 -1.22
C ILE A 82 -3.82 -1.72 -0.22
N SER A 83 -3.04 -0.76 0.26
CA SER A 83 -1.94 -0.99 1.19
C SER A 83 -2.06 -0.08 2.40
N ILE A 84 -1.90 -0.63 3.59
CA ILE A 84 -1.86 0.11 4.84
C ILE A 84 -0.46 -0.09 5.40
N TYR A 85 0.31 0.99 5.40
CA TYR A 85 1.62 1.03 6.01
C TYR A 85 1.50 1.56 7.43
N THR A 86 1.74 0.68 8.38
CA THR A 86 1.79 1.00 9.80
C THR A 86 3.24 1.19 10.20
N ARG A 87 3.57 2.35 10.76
CA ARG A 87 4.89 2.64 11.32
C ARG A 87 4.76 3.37 12.64
N GLN A 88 5.75 3.19 13.50
CA GLN A 88 5.88 4.02 14.69
C GLN A 88 6.53 5.35 14.30
N HIS A 89 6.09 6.44 14.88
CA HIS A 89 6.74 7.74 14.69
C HIS A 89 8.14 7.71 15.33
N ASN A 90 9.13 8.27 14.63
CA ASN A 90 10.46 8.49 15.22
C ASN A 90 10.41 9.67 16.19
N GLN A 91 11.11 9.56 17.32
CA GLN A 91 11.24 10.63 18.31
C GLN A 91 11.87 11.91 17.74
N ASN A 92 12.49 11.88 16.55
CA ASN A 92 13.24 13.02 16.01
C ASN A 92 12.36 14.08 15.33
N VAL A 93 11.20 13.70 14.75
CA VAL A 93 10.25 14.71 14.23
C VAL A 93 9.72 15.60 15.37
N PHE A 94 9.68 15.04 16.58
CA PHE A 94 9.34 15.75 17.80
C PHE A 94 10.45 16.74 18.22
N GLU A 95 11.72 16.37 18.06
CA GLU A 95 12.84 17.30 18.26
C GLU A 95 12.84 18.44 17.23
N GLU A 96 12.42 18.20 15.99
CA GLU A 96 12.25 19.26 14.97
C GLU A 96 11.08 20.21 15.30
N MET A 97 9.94 19.71 15.81
CA MET A 97 8.84 20.58 16.28
C MET A 97 9.25 21.45 17.48
N ILE A 98 10.06 20.90 18.38
CA ILE A 98 10.62 21.62 19.55
C ILE A 98 11.83 22.50 19.17
N GLY A 99 12.43 22.24 18.02
CA GLY A 99 13.61 22.92 17.49
C GLY A 99 13.35 24.32 16.94
N ALA A 100 12.09 24.78 16.89
CA ALA A 100 11.78 26.15 16.51
C ALA A 100 12.45 27.17 17.46
N ASP A 101 12.88 28.30 16.92
CA ASP A 101 13.45 29.40 17.71
C ASP A 101 12.33 30.13 18.44
N TYR A 102 12.22 29.89 19.75
CA TYR A 102 11.20 30.49 20.61
C TYR A 102 11.67 31.78 21.30
N GLY A 103 12.86 32.31 20.96
CA GLY A 103 13.39 33.55 21.52
C GLY A 103 13.36 33.57 23.06
N ASP A 104 12.68 34.57 23.65
CA ASP A 104 12.57 34.79 25.10
C ASP A 104 11.81 33.68 25.85
N PHE A 105 11.13 32.75 25.16
CA PHE A 105 10.37 31.65 25.76
C PHE A 105 11.17 30.35 25.91
N ALA A 106 12.51 30.41 25.80
CA ALA A 106 13.38 29.25 25.92
C ALA A 106 13.21 28.45 27.22
N VAL A 107 12.81 29.09 28.33
CA VAL A 107 12.56 28.44 29.62
C VAL A 107 11.37 27.46 29.56
N TYR A 108 10.36 27.76 28.75
CA TYR A 108 9.19 26.88 28.57
C TYR A 108 9.48 25.70 27.63
N LYS A 109 10.63 25.68 26.96
CA LYS A 109 11.03 24.60 26.04
C LYS A 109 11.25 23.29 26.79
N GLU A 110 11.91 23.35 27.95
CA GLU A 110 12.18 22.17 28.77
C GLU A 110 10.88 21.60 29.35
N GLU A 111 10.02 22.47 29.90
CA GLU A 111 8.71 22.08 30.43
C GLU A 111 7.76 21.54 29.32
N LEU A 112 7.75 22.16 28.15
CA LEU A 112 6.98 21.68 27.00
C LEU A 112 7.52 20.32 26.49
N LYS A 113 8.85 20.14 26.47
CA LYS A 113 9.49 18.87 26.12
C LYS A 113 9.11 17.78 27.10
N GLU A 114 9.10 18.07 28.40
CA GLU A 114 8.72 17.13 29.46
C GLU A 114 7.23 16.75 29.38
N LEU A 115 6.33 17.74 29.29
CA LEU A 115 4.88 17.51 29.16
C LEU A 115 4.50 16.74 27.90
N LEU A 116 5.16 17.01 26.77
CA LEU A 116 4.89 16.27 25.55
C LEU A 116 5.57 14.89 25.54
N ALA A 117 6.75 14.73 26.15
CA ALA A 117 7.38 13.42 26.30
C ALA A 117 6.53 12.48 27.16
N ASP A 118 5.95 12.99 28.26
CA ASP A 118 5.02 12.24 29.11
C ASP A 118 3.78 11.79 28.31
N LYS A 119 3.11 12.71 27.60
CA LYS A 119 1.95 12.37 26.76
C LYS A 119 2.28 11.41 25.61
N MET A 120 3.51 11.47 25.08
CA MET A 120 3.96 10.57 24.01
C MET A 120 4.34 9.19 24.56
N SER A 121 4.80 9.10 25.79
CA SER A 121 5.03 7.81 26.47
C SER A 121 3.72 7.08 26.76
N GLU A 122 2.63 7.82 26.98
CA GLU A 122 1.29 7.28 27.21
C GLU A 122 0.53 6.92 25.92
N SER A 123 0.90 7.49 24.76
CA SER A 123 0.22 7.24 23.49
C SER A 123 0.99 6.25 22.60
N ASN A 124 0.28 5.27 22.04
CA ASN A 124 0.80 4.42 20.97
C ASN A 124 1.03 5.31 19.74
N ASN A 125 2.26 5.75 19.52
CA ASN A 125 2.65 6.68 18.46
C ASN A 125 2.70 5.99 17.08
N ILE A 126 1.59 5.37 16.70
CA ILE A 126 1.41 4.59 15.48
C ILE A 126 0.77 5.49 14.43
N VAL A 127 1.36 5.51 13.23
CA VAL A 127 0.84 6.21 12.07
C VAL A 127 0.45 5.18 11.03
N HIS A 128 -0.78 5.29 10.52
CA HIS A 128 -1.27 4.50 9.40
C HIS A 128 -1.30 5.37 8.14
N GLU A 129 -0.53 4.97 7.15
CA GLU A 129 -0.57 5.57 5.82
C GLU A 129 -1.27 4.61 4.86
N LYS A 130 -2.37 5.07 4.27
CA LYS A 130 -3.22 4.24 3.40
C LYS A 130 -3.01 4.64 1.94
N TYR A 131 -2.78 3.65 1.10
CA TYR A 131 -2.44 3.81 -0.29
C TYR A 131 -3.30 2.91 -1.17
N ILE A 132 -3.71 3.42 -2.33
CA ILE A 132 -4.24 2.60 -3.42
C ILE A 132 -3.26 2.68 -4.59
N THR A 133 -2.83 1.53 -5.09
CA THR A 133 -1.90 1.42 -6.22
C THR A 133 -2.58 0.68 -7.35
N VAL A 134 -2.64 1.29 -8.53
CA VAL A 134 -3.18 0.66 -9.73
C VAL A 134 -2.02 0.35 -10.67
N SER A 135 -2.00 -0.87 -11.18
CA SER A 135 -0.98 -1.38 -12.09
C SER A 135 -1.60 -1.94 -13.36
N THR A 136 -1.10 -1.49 -14.51
CA THR A 136 -1.59 -1.92 -15.83
C THR A 136 -0.41 -2.20 -16.78
N GLU A 137 -0.63 -3.06 -17.77
CA GLU A 137 0.35 -3.32 -18.83
C GLU A 137 0.01 -2.46 -20.04
N GLN A 138 0.87 -1.48 -20.35
CA GLN A 138 0.67 -0.54 -21.45
C GLN A 138 1.89 -0.54 -22.38
N LYS A 139 1.70 -0.10 -23.62
CA LYS A 139 2.78 -0.10 -24.62
C LYS A 139 3.78 1.04 -24.37
N ASN A 140 3.27 2.20 -23.97
CA ASN A 140 4.05 3.40 -23.73
C ASN A 140 3.58 4.12 -22.46
N ILE A 141 4.38 5.11 -22.03
CA ILE A 141 4.09 5.90 -20.83
C ILE A 141 2.90 6.85 -21.02
N GLU A 142 2.67 7.36 -22.24
CA GLU A 142 1.59 8.32 -22.49
C GLU A 142 0.21 7.67 -22.33
N GLU A 143 0.01 6.48 -22.87
CA GLU A 143 -1.20 5.65 -22.67
C GLU A 143 -1.41 5.35 -21.18
N ALA A 144 -0.34 4.97 -20.47
CA ALA A 144 -0.41 4.72 -19.04
C ALA A 144 -0.81 5.99 -18.26
N ARG A 145 -0.22 7.14 -18.61
CA ARG A 145 -0.53 8.43 -17.98
C ARG A 145 -1.99 8.82 -18.20
N THR A 146 -2.51 8.74 -19.43
CA THR A 146 -3.91 9.03 -19.72
C THR A 146 -4.86 8.13 -18.92
N LEU A 147 -4.55 6.84 -18.83
CA LEU A 147 -5.34 5.90 -18.03
C LEU A 147 -5.31 6.28 -16.55
N PHE A 148 -4.13 6.54 -15.98
CA PHE A 148 -4.01 6.89 -14.57
C PHE A 148 -4.62 8.25 -14.23
N THR A 149 -4.58 9.25 -15.11
CA THR A 149 -5.25 10.54 -14.87
C THR A 149 -6.76 10.37 -14.78
N ARG A 150 -7.35 9.55 -15.65
CA ARG A 150 -8.78 9.22 -15.59
C ARG A 150 -9.12 8.46 -14.30
N VAL A 151 -8.40 7.37 -14.04
CA VAL A 151 -8.61 6.54 -12.82
C VAL A 151 -8.42 7.36 -11.55
N GLY A 152 -7.41 8.24 -11.50
CA GLY A 152 -7.18 9.13 -10.37
C GLY A 152 -8.33 10.12 -10.15
N SER A 153 -8.91 10.64 -11.24
CA SER A 153 -10.07 11.56 -11.17
C SER A 153 -11.33 10.85 -10.68
N ASP A 154 -11.58 9.64 -11.18
CA ASP A 154 -12.70 8.79 -10.77
C ASP A 154 -12.56 8.42 -9.28
N LEU A 155 -11.39 7.91 -8.88
CA LEU A 155 -11.11 7.57 -7.48
C LEU A 155 -11.22 8.79 -6.56
N THR A 156 -10.72 9.96 -6.96
CA THR A 156 -10.85 11.18 -6.15
C THR A 156 -12.32 11.55 -5.92
N THR A 157 -13.16 11.41 -6.96
CA THR A 157 -14.60 11.68 -6.87
C THR A 157 -15.31 10.66 -5.98
N ASP A 158 -14.97 9.38 -6.08
CA ASP A 158 -15.63 8.33 -5.32
C ASP A 158 -15.20 8.31 -3.84
N PHE A 159 -13.91 8.52 -3.55
CA PHE A 159 -13.42 8.65 -2.17
C PHE A 159 -13.94 9.93 -1.48
N ALA A 160 -14.20 11.00 -2.23
CA ALA A 160 -14.83 12.20 -1.67
C ALA A 160 -16.24 11.93 -1.11
N ARG A 161 -16.97 10.95 -1.66
CA ARG A 161 -18.32 10.57 -1.16
C ARG A 161 -18.29 9.98 0.25
N ILE A 162 -17.18 9.32 0.62
CA ILE A 162 -16.97 8.81 1.97
C ILE A 162 -16.17 9.79 2.86
N THR A 163 -16.09 11.07 2.46
CA THR A 163 -15.31 12.10 3.17
C THR A 163 -13.82 11.76 3.28
N SER A 164 -13.30 10.93 2.37
CA SER A 164 -11.87 10.60 2.31
C SER A 164 -11.18 11.50 1.28
N LYS A 165 -10.12 12.18 1.71
CA LYS A 165 -9.31 13.00 0.83
C LYS A 165 -8.26 12.14 0.14
N MET A 166 -8.20 12.23 -1.19
CA MET A 166 -7.22 11.53 -1.99
C MET A 166 -6.14 12.49 -2.51
N THR A 167 -4.88 12.06 -2.48
CA THR A 167 -3.74 12.81 -3.01
C THR A 167 -2.87 11.90 -3.85
N GLU A 168 -2.53 12.34 -5.05
CA GLU A 168 -1.59 11.58 -5.89
C GLU A 168 -0.19 11.59 -5.30
N LEU A 169 0.53 10.47 -5.40
CA LEU A 169 1.94 10.43 -5.02
C LEU A 169 2.83 10.85 -6.18
N ASP A 170 3.80 11.71 -5.87
CA ASP A 170 4.89 12.06 -6.78
C ASP A 170 6.04 11.05 -6.70
N TYR A 171 7.09 11.27 -7.49
CA TYR A 171 8.26 10.38 -7.48
C TYR A 171 8.99 10.37 -6.13
N PHE A 172 9.05 11.52 -5.44
CA PHE A 172 9.78 11.67 -4.20
C PHE A 172 9.06 10.93 -3.07
N GLU A 173 7.76 11.12 -2.93
CA GLU A 173 6.91 10.42 -1.97
C GLU A 173 6.94 8.91 -2.19
N ARG A 174 6.93 8.46 -3.45
CA ARG A 174 7.07 7.03 -3.75
C ARG A 174 8.43 6.47 -3.34
N LEU A 175 9.52 7.18 -3.62
CA LEU A 175 10.86 6.75 -3.20
C LEU A 175 11.00 6.76 -1.69
N ARG A 176 10.41 7.75 -1.01
CA ARG A 176 10.36 7.82 0.45
C ARG A 176 9.69 6.59 1.06
N ILE A 177 8.55 6.15 0.52
CA ILE A 177 7.89 4.92 1.00
C ILE A 177 8.84 3.70 0.88
N PHE A 178 9.54 3.55 -0.25
CA PHE A 178 10.48 2.45 -0.42
C PHE A 178 11.67 2.56 0.54
N TYR A 179 12.20 3.77 0.72
CA TYR A 179 13.27 4.05 1.67
C TYR A 179 12.85 3.66 3.08
N ASP A 180 11.68 4.12 3.55
CA ASP A 180 11.16 3.86 4.88
C ASP A 180 10.96 2.35 5.11
N VAL A 181 10.51 1.60 4.10
CA VAL A 181 10.36 0.15 4.20
C VAL A 181 11.74 -0.55 4.24
N PHE A 182 12.64 -0.22 3.31
CA PHE A 182 13.92 -0.91 3.15
C PHE A 182 14.97 -0.55 4.19
N ARG A 183 15.08 0.71 4.60
CA ARG A 183 16.01 1.16 5.65
C ARG A 183 15.37 1.16 7.04
N GLY A 184 14.06 1.34 7.10
CA GLY A 184 13.33 1.37 8.35
C GLY A 184 13.27 2.74 8.95
N ASN A 185 12.85 2.77 10.21
CA ASN A 185 12.84 3.94 11.09
C ASN A 185 14.27 4.35 11.49
N THR A 186 15.21 4.44 10.55
CA THR A 186 16.50 5.10 10.81
C THR A 186 16.27 6.58 11.06
N ASP A 187 17.07 7.18 11.94
CA ASP A 187 17.04 8.61 12.27
C ASP A 187 17.45 9.50 11.07
N GLU A 188 17.96 8.89 10.01
CA GLU A 188 18.38 9.55 8.78
C GLU A 188 17.18 10.04 7.96
N VAL A 189 17.12 11.37 7.77
CA VAL A 189 16.15 12.00 6.88
C VAL A 189 16.43 11.58 5.44
N PHE A 190 15.40 11.07 4.75
CA PHE A 190 15.50 10.77 3.32
C PHE A 190 15.71 12.06 2.52
N GLN A 191 16.97 12.33 2.16
CA GLN A 191 17.35 13.42 1.29
C GLN A 191 17.60 12.89 -0.12
N PHE A 192 16.70 13.21 -1.04
CA PHE A 192 16.84 12.84 -2.43
C PHE A 192 16.51 14.03 -3.33
N ASP A 193 17.53 14.53 -4.04
CA ASP A 193 17.35 15.48 -5.13
C ASP A 193 17.79 14.84 -6.45
N LEU A 194 16.82 14.68 -7.36
CA LEU A 194 17.02 14.07 -8.66
C LEU A 194 18.15 14.76 -9.45
N LYS A 195 18.25 16.10 -9.39
CA LYS A 195 19.28 16.83 -10.14
C LYS A 195 20.68 16.53 -9.62
N SER A 196 20.86 16.58 -8.30
CA SER A 196 22.14 16.27 -7.65
C SER A 196 22.61 14.84 -7.90
N GLU A 197 21.70 13.85 -7.85
CA GLU A 197 22.04 12.45 -8.07
C GLU A 197 22.39 12.18 -9.53
N MET A 198 21.66 12.78 -10.47
CA MET A 198 22.00 12.70 -11.88
C MET A 198 23.37 13.32 -12.18
N ALA A 199 23.73 14.43 -11.53
CA ALA A 199 25.05 15.05 -11.68
C ALA A 199 26.18 14.17 -11.12
N ARG A 200 25.91 13.40 -10.07
CA ARG A 200 26.85 12.42 -9.48
C ARG A 200 26.93 11.11 -10.25
N GLY A 201 25.99 10.85 -11.16
CA GLY A 201 25.89 9.59 -11.89
C GLY A 201 25.39 8.41 -11.02
N THR A 202 24.83 8.70 -9.84
CA THR A 202 24.28 7.68 -8.94
C THR A 202 22.93 7.20 -9.46
N HIS A 203 22.65 5.90 -9.35
CA HIS A 203 21.32 5.39 -9.67
C HIS A 203 20.38 5.62 -8.49
N PHE A 204 19.14 6.05 -8.73
CA PHE A 204 18.18 6.34 -7.63
C PHE A 204 17.91 5.14 -6.70
N VAL A 205 18.11 3.92 -7.20
CA VAL A 205 17.99 2.69 -6.40
C VAL A 205 19.03 2.64 -5.28
N ASP A 206 20.22 3.21 -5.49
CA ASP A 206 21.27 3.25 -4.46
C ASP A 206 20.85 4.10 -3.26
N SER A 207 19.99 5.11 -3.48
CA SER A 207 19.45 5.97 -2.42
C SER A 207 18.39 5.26 -1.57
N ILE A 208 17.72 4.23 -2.09
CA ILE A 208 16.63 3.52 -1.39
C ILE A 208 16.98 2.10 -0.96
N CYS A 209 18.03 1.51 -1.53
CA CYS A 209 18.36 0.12 -1.25
C CYS A 209 18.90 -0.04 0.19
N PRO A 210 18.59 -1.17 0.85
CA PRO A 210 19.22 -1.51 2.11
C PRO A 210 20.68 -1.93 1.89
N ASP A 211 21.48 -1.93 2.95
CA ASP A 211 22.89 -2.34 2.87
C ASP A 211 23.05 -3.83 2.51
N SER A 212 22.11 -4.67 2.99
CA SER A 212 22.09 -6.09 2.69
C SER A 212 20.67 -6.64 2.63
N LEU A 213 20.49 -7.69 1.83
CA LEU A 213 19.21 -8.37 1.64
C LEU A 213 19.47 -9.88 1.52
N GLU A 214 19.05 -10.66 2.51
CA GLU A 214 19.16 -12.12 2.49
C GLU A 214 17.78 -12.76 2.57
N PHE A 215 17.44 -13.59 1.59
CA PHE A 215 16.21 -14.36 1.59
C PHE A 215 16.46 -15.75 2.19
N LYS A 216 15.72 -16.09 3.24
CA LYS A 216 15.64 -17.45 3.80
C LYS A 216 14.26 -18.05 3.50
N SER A 217 14.05 -19.30 3.89
CA SER A 217 12.80 -20.01 3.64
C SER A 217 11.59 -19.40 4.35
N ASP A 218 11.78 -18.83 5.54
CA ASP A 218 10.71 -18.39 6.45
C ASP A 218 10.83 -16.93 6.90
N TYR A 219 11.92 -16.24 6.55
CA TYR A 219 12.13 -14.81 6.79
C TYR A 219 13.07 -14.20 5.77
N ILE A 220 13.10 -12.87 5.75
CA ILE A 220 13.99 -12.03 4.97
C ILE A 220 14.80 -11.21 5.97
N LYS A 221 16.12 -11.20 5.83
CA LYS A 221 17.00 -10.31 6.59
C LYS A 221 17.31 -9.08 5.75
N ILE A 222 17.01 -7.90 6.28
CA ILE A 222 17.19 -6.60 5.61
C ILE A 222 18.13 -5.78 6.51
N GLY A 223 19.42 -5.76 6.19
CA GLY A 223 20.43 -5.22 7.12
C GLY A 223 20.49 -6.05 8.39
N ASP A 224 20.24 -5.42 9.53
CA ASP A 224 20.11 -6.00 10.87
C ASP A 224 18.67 -6.41 11.22
N ARG A 225 17.68 -6.03 10.40
CA ARG A 225 16.26 -6.27 10.64
C ARG A 225 15.78 -7.58 10.01
N TYR A 226 14.70 -8.12 10.58
CA TYR A 226 14.05 -9.34 10.11
C TYR A 226 12.63 -9.02 9.68
N ALA A 227 12.25 -9.48 8.49
CA ALA A 227 10.91 -9.37 7.94
C ALA A 227 10.36 -10.75 7.62
N ARG A 228 9.04 -10.92 7.73
CA ARG A 228 8.34 -12.15 7.34
C ARG A 228 7.13 -11.76 6.52
N VAL A 229 6.90 -12.48 5.43
CA VAL A 229 5.70 -12.32 4.59
C VAL A 229 4.70 -13.38 5.01
N LEU A 230 3.50 -12.95 5.39
CA LEU A 230 2.36 -13.83 5.66
C LEU A 230 1.35 -13.66 4.52
N PHE A 231 0.82 -14.76 4.02
CA PHE A 231 -0.14 -14.76 2.93
C PHE A 231 -1.41 -15.52 3.35
N LEU A 232 -2.54 -14.81 3.36
CA LEU A 232 -3.84 -15.39 3.62
C LEU A 232 -4.54 -15.66 2.28
N ARG A 233 -4.65 -16.95 1.92
CA ARG A 233 -5.26 -17.36 0.64
C ARG A 233 -6.79 -17.34 0.67
N GLU A 234 -7.37 -17.79 1.78
CA GLU A 234 -8.81 -17.90 1.98
C GLU A 234 -9.14 -17.25 3.32
N TYR A 235 -10.17 -16.41 3.34
CA TYR A 235 -10.65 -15.78 4.57
C TYR A 235 -11.54 -16.78 5.32
N PRO A 236 -11.07 -17.38 6.42
CA PRO A 236 -11.83 -18.38 7.15
C PRO A 236 -13.03 -17.76 7.86
N SER A 237 -14.13 -18.49 7.99
CA SER A 237 -15.36 -18.00 8.65
C SER A 237 -15.21 -17.67 10.13
N PHE A 238 -14.19 -18.21 10.80
CA PHE A 238 -13.91 -17.91 12.21
C PHE A 238 -13.15 -16.59 12.41
N LEU A 239 -12.58 -16.03 11.34
CA LEU A 239 -11.90 -14.74 11.38
C LEU A 239 -12.97 -13.63 11.34
N LYS A 240 -12.91 -12.73 12.31
CA LYS A 240 -13.77 -11.53 12.37
C LYS A 240 -13.35 -10.54 11.30
N ASP A 241 -14.26 -9.68 10.88
CA ASP A 241 -14.00 -8.55 9.99
C ASP A 241 -13.05 -7.49 10.59
N SER A 242 -12.84 -7.51 11.91
CA SER A 242 -11.92 -6.63 12.65
C SER A 242 -10.43 -6.90 12.44
N ILE A 243 -10.03 -8.00 11.78
CA ILE A 243 -8.63 -8.43 11.73
C ILE A 243 -7.69 -7.40 11.13
N ILE A 244 -8.11 -6.70 10.08
CA ILE A 244 -7.24 -5.70 9.47
C ILE A 244 -6.97 -4.57 10.48
N SER A 245 -7.99 -4.12 11.22
CA SER A 245 -7.81 -3.14 12.30
C SER A 245 -6.88 -3.68 13.38
N GLU A 246 -7.14 -4.89 13.87
CA GLU A 246 -6.34 -5.51 14.94
C GLU A 246 -4.87 -5.69 14.54
N LEU A 247 -4.61 -6.02 13.27
CA LEU A 247 -3.25 -6.12 12.73
C LEU A 247 -2.58 -4.75 12.61
N THR A 248 -3.30 -3.73 12.17
CA THR A 248 -2.75 -2.38 12.05
C THR A 248 -2.53 -1.73 13.40
N ASP A 249 -3.32 -2.04 14.42
CA ASP A 249 -3.17 -1.51 15.79
C ASP A 249 -1.93 -2.06 16.50
N PHE A 250 -1.28 -3.08 15.94
CA PHE A 250 -0.04 -3.61 16.48
C PHE A 250 1.10 -2.59 16.32
N SER A 251 1.80 -2.29 17.42
CA SER A 251 2.89 -1.31 17.50
C SER A 251 4.20 -1.78 16.84
N ARG A 252 4.13 -2.26 15.59
CA ARG A 252 5.28 -2.64 14.78
C ARG A 252 5.16 -2.12 13.36
N SER A 253 6.31 -1.93 12.72
CA SER A 253 6.36 -1.67 11.29
C SER A 253 5.74 -2.84 10.53
N MET A 254 4.65 -2.60 9.83
CA MET A 254 3.88 -3.60 9.10
C MET A 254 3.30 -2.99 7.83
N MET A 255 3.31 -3.76 6.75
CA MET A 255 2.56 -3.45 5.55
C MET A 255 1.47 -4.50 5.39
N VAL A 256 0.20 -4.09 5.48
CA VAL A 256 -0.94 -4.94 5.13
C VAL A 256 -1.36 -4.57 3.70
N SER A 257 -1.48 -5.56 2.82
CA SER A 257 -1.88 -5.34 1.43
C SER A 257 -3.04 -6.24 1.03
N VAL A 258 -4.04 -5.66 0.39
CA VAL A 258 -5.19 -6.37 -0.21
C VAL A 258 -5.09 -6.22 -1.73
N ASP A 259 -4.79 -7.32 -2.39
CA ASP A 259 -4.73 -7.40 -3.86
C ASP A 259 -6.13 -7.61 -4.44
N ILE A 260 -6.52 -6.71 -5.34
CA ILE A 260 -7.82 -6.69 -5.99
C ILE A 260 -7.60 -6.90 -7.49
N GLN A 261 -8.18 -7.98 -8.01
CA GLN A 261 -8.24 -8.26 -9.44
C GLN A 261 -9.68 -8.04 -9.91
N PRO A 262 -9.99 -6.89 -10.54
CA PRO A 262 -11.33 -6.66 -11.06
C PRO A 262 -11.63 -7.67 -12.18
N ILE A 263 -12.87 -8.14 -12.21
CA ILE A 263 -13.37 -9.08 -13.21
C ILE A 263 -14.54 -8.42 -13.95
N PRO A 264 -14.68 -8.64 -15.28
CA PRO A 264 -15.85 -8.17 -16.03
C PRO A 264 -17.16 -8.68 -15.42
N THR A 265 -18.20 -7.84 -15.44
CA THR A 265 -19.49 -8.13 -14.79
C THR A 265 -20.18 -9.38 -15.35
N ASP A 266 -20.06 -9.63 -16.65
CA ASP A 266 -20.59 -10.81 -17.33
C ASP A 266 -19.88 -12.10 -16.88
N GLU A 267 -18.55 -12.04 -16.73
CA GLU A 267 -17.78 -13.16 -16.17
C GLU A 267 -18.12 -13.39 -14.69
N ALA A 268 -18.25 -12.32 -13.91
CA ALA A 268 -18.64 -12.39 -12.50
C ALA A 268 -20.02 -13.02 -12.32
N ALA A 269 -21.02 -12.60 -13.10
CA ALA A 269 -22.36 -13.15 -13.06
C ALA A 269 -22.36 -14.66 -13.36
N ARG A 270 -21.59 -15.08 -14.37
CA ARG A 270 -21.44 -16.49 -14.72
C ARG A 270 -20.75 -17.31 -13.62
N GLU A 271 -19.75 -16.75 -12.94
CA GLU A 271 -19.11 -17.42 -11.79
C GLU A 271 -20.08 -17.59 -10.61
N VAL A 272 -20.87 -16.56 -10.30
CA VAL A 272 -21.87 -16.60 -9.23
C VAL A 272 -22.95 -17.64 -9.53
N GLN A 273 -23.53 -17.61 -10.73
CA GLN A 273 -24.53 -18.60 -11.17
C GLN A 273 -23.99 -20.03 -11.07
N LYS A 274 -22.73 -20.22 -11.45
CA LYS A 274 -22.08 -21.54 -11.38
C LYS A 274 -21.84 -22.00 -9.94
N LYS A 275 -21.49 -21.10 -9.02
CA LYS A 275 -21.40 -21.41 -7.58
C LYS A 275 -22.77 -21.76 -7.01
N LEU A 276 -23.82 -21.01 -7.36
CA LEU A 276 -25.21 -21.30 -6.97
C LEU A 276 -25.64 -22.69 -7.44
N LEU A 277 -25.47 -22.99 -8.73
CA LEU A 277 -25.77 -24.31 -9.31
C LEU A 277 -25.00 -25.44 -8.62
N ALA A 278 -23.74 -25.21 -8.23
CA ALA A 278 -22.95 -26.20 -7.49
C ALA A 278 -23.55 -26.47 -6.09
N ILE A 279 -23.93 -25.41 -5.37
CA ILE A 279 -24.57 -25.52 -4.05
C ILE A 279 -25.92 -26.23 -4.17
N GLU A 280 -26.76 -25.87 -5.14
CA GLU A 280 -28.06 -26.52 -5.38
C GLU A 280 -27.90 -28.01 -5.72
N THR A 281 -26.89 -28.35 -6.52
CA THR A 281 -26.57 -29.74 -6.87
C THR A 281 -26.12 -30.53 -5.63
N ASP A 282 -25.36 -29.90 -4.72
CA ASP A 282 -24.94 -30.56 -3.48
C ASP A 282 -26.12 -30.74 -2.53
N ILE A 283 -27.00 -29.75 -2.37
CA ILE A 283 -28.23 -29.87 -1.55
C ILE A 283 -29.12 -31.00 -2.06
N THR A 284 -29.36 -31.07 -3.37
CA THR A 284 -30.19 -32.14 -3.96
C THR A 284 -29.58 -33.53 -3.78
N LYS A 285 -28.25 -33.67 -3.87
CA LYS A 285 -27.56 -34.94 -3.54
C LYS A 285 -27.70 -35.32 -2.07
N TRP A 286 -27.71 -34.35 -1.16
CA TRP A 286 -27.96 -34.59 0.27
C TRP A 286 -29.40 -34.99 0.55
N GLN A 287 -30.38 -34.42 -0.15
CA GLN A 287 -31.80 -34.77 0.00
C GLN A 287 -32.19 -36.13 -0.61
N GLN A 288 -31.36 -36.68 -1.52
CA GLN A 288 -31.57 -38.00 -2.12
C GLN A 288 -30.93 -39.16 -1.31
N LYS A 289 -30.24 -38.84 -0.20
CA LYS A 289 -29.72 -39.82 0.77
C LYS A 289 -30.61 -39.86 2.02
#